data_AF-E0NN67-F1
#
_entry.id   AF-E0NN67-F1
#
_cell.length_a   1.000
_cell.length_b   1.000
_cell.length_c   1.000
_cell.angle_alpha   90.00
_cell.angle_beta   90.00
_cell.angle_gamma   90.00
#
_symmetry.space_group_name_H-M   'P 1'
#
loop_
_entity.id
_entity.type
_entity.pdbx_description
1 polymer ?
#
loop_
_entity_poly.entity_id
_entity_poly.type
_entity_poly.pdbx_seq_one_letter_code
_entity_poly.pdbx_strand_id
1 'polypeptide(L)'
;MKKKKGFTLIELIVVIAILALLASIAIPKYMQTQEKAKAAAHNTNVEVIKQAAATYLVEHPEADSVTLNDLEGYMDSKIPKAYDGSDFSVSVDANRNIVVTPGPVKFENGKIIPQ
;
A
#
# COMPACT_ATOMS: atom_id res chain seq x y z
N MET A 1 -41.39 39.88 -17.67
CA MET A 1 -41.32 38.77 -16.69
C MET A 1 -40.41 37.69 -17.26
N LYS A 2 -39.26 37.39 -16.64
CA LYS A 2 -38.37 36.31 -17.10
C LYS A 2 -38.97 34.97 -16.69
N LYS A 3 -39.31 34.10 -17.66
CA LYS A 3 -39.76 32.72 -17.37
C LYS A 3 -38.62 31.99 -16.64
N LYS A 4 -38.83 31.60 -15.39
CA LYS A 4 -37.90 30.70 -14.69
C LYS A 4 -38.06 29.31 -15.32
N LYS A 5 -37.01 28.83 -15.98
CA LYS A 5 -36.93 27.43 -16.40
C LYS A 5 -36.63 26.60 -15.16
N GLY A 6 -37.58 25.77 -14.73
CA GLY A 6 -37.37 24.77 -13.69
C GLY A 6 -36.83 23.47 -14.29
N PHE A 7 -36.03 22.75 -13.52
CA PHE A 7 -35.57 21.41 -13.87
C PHE A 7 -36.72 20.42 -13.74
N THR A 8 -36.86 19.47 -14.67
CA THR A 8 -37.90 18.45 -14.59
C THR A 8 -37.44 17.27 -13.74
N LEU A 9 -38.38 16.60 -13.07
CA LEU A 9 -38.06 15.40 -12.30
C LEU A 9 -37.55 14.26 -13.20
N ILE A 10 -38.03 14.18 -14.44
CA ILE A 10 -37.59 13.14 -15.38
C ILE A 10 -36.12 13.33 -15.80
N GLU A 11 -35.67 14.58 -16.00
CA GLU A 11 -34.27 14.87 -16.28
C GLU A 11 -33.37 14.40 -15.13
N LEU A 12 -33.80 14.60 -13.88
CA LEU A 12 -33.03 14.16 -12.73
C LEU A 12 -32.97 12.62 -12.64
N ILE A 13 -34.08 11.93 -12.91
CA ILE A 13 -34.17 10.47 -12.85
C ILE A 13 -33.26 9.81 -13.89
N VAL A 14 -33.24 10.33 -15.13
CA VAL A 14 -32.37 9.77 -16.19
C VAL A 14 -30.89 9.95 -15.84
N VAL A 15 -30.52 11.09 -15.26
CA VAL A 15 -29.13 11.37 -14.85
C VAL A 15 -28.67 10.41 -13.76
N ILE A 16 -29.46 10.21 -12.69
CA ILE A 16 -29.08 9.28 -11.61
C ILE A 16 -29.04 7.82 -12.10
N ALA A 17 -29.89 7.45 -13.07
CA ALA A 17 -29.87 6.12 -13.66
C ALA A 17 -28.57 5.85 -14.42
N ILE A 18 -28.10 6.81 -15.22
CA ILE A 18 -26.81 6.71 -15.92
C ILE A 18 -25.64 6.69 -14.93
N LEU A 19 -25.68 7.54 -13.89
CA LEU A 19 -24.64 7.55 -12.84
C LEU A 19 -24.57 6.21 -12.11
N ALA A 20 -25.71 5.59 -11.78
CA ALA A 20 -25.74 4.28 -11.14
C ALA A 20 -25.14 3.18 -12.03
N LEU A 21 -25.43 3.20 -13.34
CA LEU A 21 -24.85 2.26 -14.29
C LEU A 21 -23.32 2.40 -14.35
N LEU A 22 -22.81 3.63 -14.46
CA LEU A 22 -21.37 3.89 -14.49
C LEU A 22 -20.69 3.49 -13.16
N ALA A 23 -21.31 3.82 -12.02
CA ALA A 23 -20.81 3.49 -10.70
C ALA A 23 -20.68 1.97 -10.49
N SER A 24 -21.61 1.17 -11.04
CA SER A 24 -21.59 -0.29 -10.91
C SER A 24 -20.33 -0.94 -11.48
N ILE A 25 -19.73 -0.35 -12.52
CA ILE A 25 -18.50 -0.84 -13.15
C ILE A 25 -17.27 -0.11 -12.57
N ALA A 26 -17.40 1.19 -12.30
CA ALA A 26 -16.29 2.02 -11.85
C ALA A 26 -15.83 1.67 -10.42
N ILE A 27 -16.76 1.44 -9.49
CA ILE A 27 -16.44 1.16 -8.08
C ILE A 27 -15.57 -0.09 -7.92
N PRO A 28 -15.94 -1.29 -8.42
CA PRO A 28 -15.12 -2.49 -8.24
C PRO A 28 -13.76 -2.36 -8.92
N LYS A 29 -13.69 -1.71 -10.09
CA LYS A 29 -12.43 -1.46 -10.80
C LYS A 29 -11.51 -0.52 -10.02
N TYR A 30 -12.07 0.53 -9.43
CA TYR A 30 -11.33 1.46 -8.60
C TYR A 30 -10.76 0.76 -7.35
N MET A 31 -11.57 -0.05 -6.66
CA MET A 31 -11.13 -0.82 -5.50
C MET A 31 -9.96 -1.75 -5.84
N GLN A 32 -10.03 -2.49 -6.94
CA GLN A 32 -8.92 -3.37 -7.37
C GLN A 32 -7.63 -2.57 -7.68
N THR A 33 -7.77 -1.41 -8.31
CA THR A 33 -6.63 -0.54 -8.62
C THR A 33 -5.99 -0.01 -7.36
N GLN A 34 -6.80 0.39 -6.37
CA GLN A 34 -6.32 0.85 -5.07
C GLN A 34 -5.57 -0.27 -4.32
N GLU A 35 -6.12 -1.48 -4.27
CA GLU A 35 -5.46 -2.63 -3.62
C GLU A 35 -4.14 -3.00 -4.31
N LYS A 36 -4.09 -2.95 -5.65
CA LYS A 36 -2.84 -3.15 -6.40
C LYS A 36 -1.80 -2.07 -6.07
N ALA A 37 -2.21 -0.81 -5.93
CA ALA A 37 -1.32 0.27 -5.54
C ALA A 37 -0.80 0.09 -4.11
N LYS A 38 -1.65 -0.35 -3.16
CA LYS A 38 -1.24 -0.70 -1.79
C LYS A 38 -0.19 -1.82 -1.78
N ALA A 39 -0.40 -2.89 -2.56
CA ALA A 39 0.56 -3.99 -2.68
C ALA A 39 1.92 -3.52 -3.25
N ALA A 40 1.90 -2.68 -4.29
CA ALA A 40 3.13 -2.11 -4.86
C ALA A 40 3.88 -1.20 -3.88
N ALA A 41 3.15 -0.35 -3.15
CA ALA A 41 3.73 0.49 -2.10
C ALA A 41 4.32 -0.35 -0.97
N HIS A 42 3.61 -1.38 -0.50
CA HIS A 42 4.10 -2.32 0.51
C HIS A 42 5.42 -2.97 0.09
N ASN A 43 5.50 -3.50 -1.14
CA ASN A 43 6.74 -4.12 -1.64
C ASN A 43 7.90 -3.14 -1.73
N THR A 44 7.60 -1.89 -2.10
CA THR A 44 8.62 -0.82 -2.12
C THR A 44 9.13 -0.56 -0.70
N ASN A 45 8.23 -0.50 0.29
CA ASN A 45 8.61 -0.30 1.69
C ASN A 45 9.47 -1.46 2.22
N VAL A 46 9.10 -2.71 1.90
CA VAL A 46 9.90 -3.90 2.24
C VAL A 46 11.32 -3.78 1.69
N GLU A 47 11.47 -3.36 0.44
CA GLU A 47 12.78 -3.22 -0.20
C GLU A 47 13.61 -2.09 0.43
N VAL A 48 13.00 -0.93 0.70
CA VAL A 48 13.67 0.19 1.36
C VAL A 48 14.15 -0.22 2.75
N ILE A 49 13.33 -0.94 3.53
CA ILE A 49 13.71 -1.43 4.86
C ILE A 49 14.86 -2.45 4.77
N LYS A 50 14.80 -3.38 3.80
CA LYS A 50 15.91 -4.32 3.54
C LYS A 50 17.20 -3.60 3.20
N GLN A 51 17.14 -2.58 2.34
CA GLN A 51 18.30 -1.80 1.96
C GLN A 51 18.88 -1.02 3.15
N ALA A 52 18.03 -0.40 3.97
CA ALA A 52 18.45 0.28 5.19
C ALA A 52 19.16 -0.69 6.16
N ALA A 53 18.59 -1.88 6.38
CA ALA A 53 19.20 -2.92 7.19
C ALA A 53 20.51 -3.45 6.61
N ALA A 54 20.62 -3.55 5.28
CA ALA A 54 21.87 -3.96 4.62
C ALA A 54 22.98 -2.93 4.83
N THR A 55 22.67 -1.64 4.68
CA THR A 55 23.63 -0.56 4.96
C THR A 55 24.07 -0.60 6.42
N TYR A 56 23.13 -0.75 7.37
CA TYR A 56 23.46 -0.85 8.79
C TYR A 56 24.42 -2.01 9.09
N LEU A 57 24.18 -3.22 8.54
CA LEU A 57 25.05 -4.38 8.77
C LEU A 57 26.43 -4.27 8.11
N VAL A 58 26.57 -3.41 7.09
CA VAL A 58 27.86 -3.08 6.48
C VAL A 58 28.65 -2.12 7.36
N GLU A 59 27.98 -1.14 7.98
CA GLU A 59 28.61 -0.19 8.91
C GLU A 59 28.90 -0.81 10.29
N HIS A 60 28.09 -1.79 10.70
CA HIS A 60 28.16 -2.49 11.99
C HIS A 60 28.34 -4.01 11.79
N PRO A 61 29.52 -4.48 11.36
CA PRO A 61 29.76 -5.89 11.06
C PRO A 61 29.62 -6.82 12.27
N GLU A 62 29.74 -6.31 13.48
CA GLU A 62 29.56 -7.01 14.76
C GLU A 62 28.10 -7.12 15.22
N ALA A 63 27.16 -6.46 14.55
CA ALA A 63 25.75 -6.53 14.90
C ALA A 63 25.13 -7.86 14.46
N ASP A 64 24.67 -8.64 15.44
CA ASP A 64 23.99 -9.93 15.20
C ASP A 64 22.48 -9.78 15.00
N SER A 65 21.92 -8.59 15.24
CA SER A 65 20.51 -8.30 15.01
C SER A 65 20.30 -6.85 14.57
N VAL A 66 19.20 -6.60 13.87
CA VAL A 66 18.78 -5.28 13.39
C VAL A 66 17.37 -5.04 13.89
N THR A 67 17.15 -3.93 14.59
CA THR A 67 15.82 -3.49 15.00
C THR A 67 15.39 -2.26 14.18
N LEU A 68 14.09 -1.94 14.19
CA LEU A 68 13.58 -0.76 13.46
C LEU A 68 14.20 0.55 13.96
N ASN A 69 14.55 0.63 15.25
CA ASN A 69 15.15 1.82 15.83
C ASN A 69 16.55 2.07 15.26
N ASP A 70 17.28 1.00 14.95
CA ASP A 70 18.61 1.09 14.34
C ASP A 70 18.55 1.66 12.91
N LEU A 71 17.37 1.58 12.27
CA LEU A 71 17.14 2.04 10.91
C LEU A 71 16.64 3.48 10.81
N GLU A 72 16.32 4.14 11.93
CA GLU A 72 15.84 5.53 11.93
C GLU A 72 16.85 6.51 11.31
N GLY A 73 18.15 6.22 11.42
CA GLY A 73 19.21 7.03 10.79
C GLY A 73 19.45 6.74 9.30
N TYR A 74 18.87 5.65 8.78
CA TYR A 74 19.07 5.17 7.42
C TYR A 74 17.84 5.36 6.52
N MET A 75 16.75 5.90 7.08
CA MET A 75 15.49 6.14 6.39
C MET A 75 15.07 7.60 6.54
N ASP A 76 14.76 8.26 5.42
CA ASP A 76 14.37 9.68 5.37
C ASP A 76 12.91 9.92 5.80
N SER A 77 12.14 8.85 6.05
CA SER A 77 10.72 8.93 6.36
C SER A 77 10.32 7.90 7.40
N LYS A 78 9.32 8.25 8.22
CA LYS A 78 8.69 7.32 9.18
C LYS A 78 8.27 6.05 8.47
N ILE A 79 8.57 4.90 9.07
CA ILE A 79 8.23 3.59 8.55
C ILE A 79 6.70 3.51 8.40
N PRO A 80 6.18 3.40 7.16
CA PRO A 80 4.74 3.28 6.94
C PRO A 80 4.24 1.91 7.42
N LYS A 81 2.94 1.82 7.73
CA LYS A 81 2.31 0.54 8.08
C LYS A 81 2.28 -0.41 6.88
N ALA A 82 2.30 -1.71 7.15
CA ALA A 82 2.13 -2.74 6.15
C ALA A 82 0.71 -2.74 5.54
N TYR A 83 0.52 -3.48 4.45
CA TYR A 83 -0.78 -3.57 3.74
C TYR A 83 -1.95 -4.06 4.60
N ASP A 84 -1.67 -4.81 5.66
CA ASP A 84 -2.64 -5.36 6.62
C ASP A 84 -2.79 -4.49 7.88
N GLY A 85 -2.09 -3.35 7.95
CA GLY A 85 -2.07 -2.45 9.10
C GLY A 85 -1.10 -2.85 10.21
N SER A 86 -0.36 -3.94 10.05
CA SER A 86 0.68 -4.35 10.98
C SER A 86 1.94 -3.47 10.86
N ASP A 87 2.77 -3.52 11.90
CA ASP A 87 4.09 -2.91 11.88
C ASP A 87 5.09 -3.82 11.19
N PHE A 88 6.04 -3.21 10.46
CA PHE A 88 7.17 -3.96 9.95
C PHE A 88 8.08 -4.40 11.10
N SER A 89 8.75 -5.52 10.90
CA SER A 89 9.81 -6.03 11.78
C SER A 89 10.94 -6.52 10.89
N VAL A 90 12.17 -6.33 11.35
CA VAL A 90 13.37 -6.80 10.67
C VAL A 90 14.02 -7.85 11.55
N SER A 91 14.43 -8.95 10.96
CA SER A 91 15.25 -9.96 11.60
C SER A 91 16.37 -10.39 10.67
N VAL A 92 17.48 -10.82 11.25
CA VAL A 92 18.61 -11.40 10.54
C VAL A 92 18.59 -12.89 10.82
N ASP A 93 18.57 -13.71 9.76
CA ASP A 93 18.61 -15.16 9.91
C ASP A 93 20.03 -15.67 10.23
N ALA A 94 20.17 -16.96 10.55
CA ALA A 94 21.46 -17.57 10.87
C ALA A 94 22.50 -17.51 9.73
N ASN A 95 22.06 -17.20 8.50
CA ASN A 95 22.91 -17.04 7.31
C ASN A 95 23.20 -15.55 7.01
N ARG A 96 22.87 -14.64 7.93
CA ARG A 96 22.95 -13.17 7.77
C ARG A 96 22.04 -12.61 6.69
N ASN A 97 20.98 -13.32 6.29
CA ASN A 97 19.97 -12.76 5.39
C ASN A 97 19.01 -11.87 6.18
N ILE A 98 18.70 -10.72 5.59
CA ILE A 98 17.74 -9.77 6.14
C ILE A 98 16.33 -10.20 5.75
N VAL A 99 15.51 -10.49 6.76
CA VAL A 99 14.11 -10.85 6.62
C VAL A 99 13.28 -9.70 7.16
N VAL A 100 12.38 -9.17 6.32
CA VAL A 100 11.42 -8.15 6.71
C VAL A 100 10.05 -8.80 6.75
N THR A 101 9.36 -8.66 7.89
CA THR A 101 8.02 -9.20 8.12
C THR A 101 7.07 -8.05 8.42
N PRO A 102 5.93 -7.91 7.71
CA PRO A 102 5.45 -8.76 6.62
C PRO A 102 6.31 -8.64 5.36
N GLY A 103 6.53 -9.78 4.69
CA GLY A 103 7.33 -9.88 3.47
C GLY A 103 6.64 -9.28 2.23
N PRO A 104 7.24 -9.42 1.04
CA PRO A 104 6.64 -8.96 -0.21
C PRO A 104 5.31 -9.68 -0.47
N VAL A 105 4.42 -9.00 -1.19
CA VAL A 105 3.07 -9.47 -1.51
C VAL A 105 2.77 -9.34 -2.99
N LYS A 106 1.80 -10.12 -3.47
CA LYS A 106 1.28 -10.07 -4.83
C LYS A 106 -0.21 -9.79 -4.80
N PHE A 107 -0.69 -9.04 -5.78
CA PHE A 107 -2.12 -8.88 -6.02
C PHE A 107 -2.59 -9.94 -7.02
N GLU A 108 -3.47 -10.84 -6.57
CA GLU A 108 -4.00 -11.93 -7.38
C GLU A 108 -5.48 -12.18 -7.04
N ASN A 109 -6.31 -12.41 -8.06
CA ASN A 109 -7.75 -12.68 -7.92
C ASN A 109 -8.51 -11.66 -7.04
N GLY A 110 -8.13 -10.38 -7.10
CA GLY A 110 -8.80 -9.32 -6.34
C GLY A 110 -8.36 -9.20 -4.88
N LYS A 111 -7.33 -9.95 -4.45
CA LYS A 111 -6.81 -9.94 -3.08
C LYS A 111 -5.29 -9.82 -3.05
N ILE A 112 -4.78 -9.24 -1.97
CA ILE A 112 -3.35 -9.24 -1.65
C ILE A 112 -3.00 -10.57 -0.96
N ILE A 113 -2.00 -11.26 -1.49
CA ILE A 113 -1.47 -12.52 -0.96
C ILE A 113 0.04 -12.40 -0.67
N PRO A 114 0.56 -13.00 0.42
CA PRO A 114 2.01 -13.10 0.64
C PRO A 114 2.71 -13.83 -0.50
N GLN A 115 3.93 -13.39 -0.83
CA GLN A 115 4.79 -13.99 -1.86
C GLN A 115 5.77 -14.99 -1.25
#